data_AF-A0A8T0Y3G8-F1
#
_entry.id   AF-A0A8T0Y3G8-F1
#
_cell.length_a   1.000
_cell.length_b   1.000
_cell.length_c   1.000
_cell.angle_alpha   90.00
_cell.angle_beta   90.00
_cell.angle_gamma   90.00
#
_symmetry.space_group_name_H-M   'P 1'
#
loop_
_entity.id
_entity.type
_entity.pdbx_description
1 polymer ?
#
loop_
_entity_poly.entity_id
_entity_poly.type
_entity_poly.pdbx_seq_one_letter_code
_entity_poly.pdbx_strand_id
1 'polypeptide(L)'
;MAAARLTPNAVTATLAGDVNLKPVVQVVDLRSIAVTGPPGAGPRFRAIISDGVATTQALFAAQLCDLARSGLVRRGAIVQLLDYIVNDVRGRRAMVILNMEVLVPECEIIGNPVLPPESGVSISNSMRADQFNSAPGSTARSTLTTVTRSNENTPVIQRPMTGNPSNMIPRPSDNAQVFQPTVQPSYRPAPNYRNHGTIMKNDAPARIIPISALNPYQGRWAIKARVTAKGEIRRYHNTKGDGKVFSFDLLDSDGGEIRATCFNALVDRFYEAVEIGKVYVVSRGSLKPAKKDYNHLNSEWEIFLESQSTIELCPDENSSIPAMRFTFTSIDKIEDSENNAIVDVIGVVTSVNPSATIQRKNGMETQKRTITLKDMSGRSVEVTMWGDFCNREGLQLQEMVERGAFPVLAVKAGRVNDYSVV
;
A
#
# COMPACT_ATOMS: atom_id res chain seq x y z
N MET A 1 -3.60 8.12 -42.40
CA MET A 1 -3.46 7.89 -40.94
C MET A 1 -3.33 6.39 -40.72
N ALA A 2 -2.30 5.92 -40.02
CA ALA A 2 -2.23 4.51 -39.64
C ALA A 2 -3.41 4.21 -38.70
N ALA A 3 -4.30 3.30 -39.09
CA ALA A 3 -5.42 2.89 -38.27
C ALA A 3 -4.87 2.19 -37.02
N ALA A 4 -4.99 2.82 -35.85
CA ALA A 4 -4.65 2.19 -34.59
C ALA A 4 -5.53 0.95 -34.43
N ARG A 5 -4.93 -0.24 -34.51
CA ARG A 5 -5.65 -1.50 -34.36
C ARG A 5 -5.93 -1.74 -32.88
N LEU A 6 -7.20 -1.97 -32.54
CA LEU A 6 -7.60 -2.41 -31.21
C LEU A 6 -6.99 -3.79 -30.92
N THR A 7 -6.64 -4.03 -29.65
CA THR A 7 -6.10 -5.32 -29.22
C THR A 7 -7.23 -6.35 -29.17
N PRO A 8 -7.19 -7.44 -29.97
CA PRO A 8 -8.26 -8.43 -30.00
C PRO A 8 -8.44 -9.12 -28.66
N ASN A 9 -9.68 -9.36 -28.23
CA ASN A 9 -10.04 -10.02 -26.98
C ASN A 9 -9.46 -9.36 -25.71
N ALA A 10 -9.03 -8.10 -25.79
CA ALA A 10 -8.44 -7.40 -24.66
C ALA A 10 -9.41 -7.27 -23.48
N VAL A 11 -10.69 -6.99 -23.71
CA VAL A 11 -11.65 -6.86 -22.62
C VAL A 11 -11.81 -8.18 -21.88
N THR A 12 -11.91 -9.30 -22.61
CA THR A 12 -12.01 -10.63 -21.99
C THR A 12 -10.73 -11.01 -21.25
N ALA A 13 -9.55 -10.75 -21.83
CA ALA A 13 -8.27 -11.06 -21.20
C ALA A 13 -8.00 -10.22 -19.94
N THR A 14 -8.26 -8.91 -20.01
CA THR A 14 -8.13 -8.00 -18.85
C THR A 14 -9.10 -8.38 -17.73
N LEU A 15 -10.35 -8.74 -18.07
CA LEU A 15 -11.33 -9.21 -17.09
C LEU A 15 -10.99 -10.61 -16.53
N ALA A 16 -10.27 -11.45 -17.27
CA ALA A 16 -9.77 -12.75 -16.79
C ALA A 16 -8.57 -12.65 -15.84
N GLY A 17 -8.07 -11.43 -15.60
CA GLY A 17 -6.99 -11.16 -14.65
C GLY A 17 -5.60 -11.01 -15.28
N ASP A 18 -5.51 -10.91 -16.60
CA ASP A 18 -4.25 -10.54 -17.26
C ASP A 18 -4.04 -9.02 -17.16
N VAL A 19 -3.24 -8.63 -16.16
CA VAL A 19 -2.88 -7.24 -15.87
C VAL A 19 -1.55 -6.80 -16.50
N ASN A 20 -0.84 -7.71 -17.20
CA ASN A 20 0.38 -7.36 -17.92
C ASN A 20 0.09 -6.94 -19.38
N LEU A 21 -1.13 -7.19 -19.84
CA LEU A 21 -1.57 -6.71 -21.15
C LEU A 21 -1.54 -5.18 -21.14
N LYS A 22 -0.99 -4.57 -22.19
CA LYS A 22 -1.09 -3.13 -22.45
C LYS A 22 -2.08 -2.89 -23.60
N PRO A 23 -3.37 -3.19 -23.41
CA PRO A 23 -4.30 -3.28 -24.52
C PRO A 23 -4.60 -1.89 -25.09
N VAL A 24 -4.72 -1.85 -26.40
CA VAL A 24 -5.28 -0.74 -27.15
C VAL A 24 -6.80 -0.93 -27.22
N VAL A 25 -7.55 -0.04 -26.58
CA VAL A 25 -9.02 -0.08 -26.48
C VAL A 25 -9.61 1.26 -26.90
N GLN A 26 -10.89 1.25 -27.27
CA GLN A 26 -11.63 2.46 -27.61
C GLN A 26 -12.58 2.86 -26.48
N VAL A 27 -12.66 4.16 -26.19
CA VAL A 27 -13.64 4.76 -25.28
C VAL A 27 -14.96 4.94 -26.04
N VAL A 28 -15.95 4.10 -25.75
CA VAL A 28 -17.27 4.10 -26.41
C VAL A 28 -18.24 5.09 -25.75
N ASP A 29 -18.08 5.30 -24.45
CA ASP A 29 -18.87 6.25 -23.66
C ASP A 29 -18.01 6.82 -22.52
N LEU A 30 -18.24 8.07 -22.14
CA LEU A 30 -17.55 8.76 -21.05
C LEU A 30 -18.52 9.73 -20.37
N ARG A 31 -18.81 9.51 -19.09
CA ARG A 31 -19.73 10.33 -18.29
C ARG A 31 -19.11 10.77 -16.98
N SER A 32 -19.37 12.01 -16.59
CA SER A 32 -19.01 12.54 -15.26
C SER A 32 -20.00 12.03 -14.20
N ILE A 33 -19.48 11.64 -13.05
CA ILE A 33 -20.21 11.17 -11.87
C ILE A 33 -19.88 12.12 -10.71
N ALA A 34 -20.93 12.69 -10.11
CA ALA A 34 -20.81 13.45 -8.88
C ALA A 34 -20.55 12.50 -7.70
N VAL A 35 -19.53 12.80 -6.90
CA VAL A 35 -19.24 12.07 -5.66
C VAL A 35 -19.76 12.87 -4.48
N THR A 36 -20.67 12.29 -3.69
CA THR A 36 -21.06 12.84 -2.40
C THR A 36 -19.99 12.49 -1.36
N GLY A 37 -19.07 13.43 -1.11
CA GLY A 37 -17.98 13.31 -0.14
C GLY A 37 -17.59 14.70 0.42
N PRO A 38 -16.55 14.80 1.26
CA PRO A 38 -16.17 16.07 1.90
C PRO A 38 -15.87 17.18 0.87
N PRO A 39 -16.07 18.46 1.24
CA PRO A 39 -15.96 19.59 0.32
C PRO A 39 -14.55 19.64 -0.28
N GLY A 40 -14.44 19.45 -1.60
CA GLY A 40 -13.17 19.40 -2.35
C GLY A 40 -12.96 18.15 -3.21
N ALA A 41 -13.80 17.11 -3.08
CA ALA A 41 -13.73 15.95 -3.97
C ALA A 41 -14.23 16.32 -5.39
N GLY A 42 -13.30 16.44 -6.35
CA GLY A 42 -13.62 16.71 -7.75
C GLY A 42 -14.46 15.61 -8.42
N PRO A 43 -15.11 15.90 -9.56
CA PRO A 43 -15.92 14.92 -10.29
C PRO A 43 -15.09 13.69 -10.72
N ARG A 44 -15.70 12.51 -10.66
CA ARG A 44 -15.12 11.26 -11.17
C ARG A 44 -15.65 10.98 -12.56
N PHE A 45 -14.88 10.29 -13.39
CA PHE A 45 -15.32 9.92 -14.74
C PHE A 45 -15.48 8.41 -14.87
N ARG A 46 -16.65 7.98 -15.35
CA ARG A 46 -16.92 6.59 -15.73
C ARG A 46 -16.91 6.47 -17.24
N ALA A 47 -16.12 5.54 -17.73
CA ALA A 47 -16.01 5.20 -19.14
C ALA A 47 -16.62 3.82 -19.43
N ILE A 48 -17.06 3.62 -20.67
CA ILE A 48 -17.26 2.29 -21.26
C ILE A 48 -16.16 2.13 -22.29
N ILE A 49 -15.32 1.12 -22.12
CA ILE A 49 -14.23 0.81 -23.05
C ILE A 49 -14.54 -0.46 -23.85
N SER A 50 -14.01 -0.55 -25.07
CA SER A 50 -14.21 -1.68 -25.97
C SER A 50 -12.94 -2.09 -26.71
N ASP A 51 -12.81 -3.38 -26.98
CA ASP A 51 -11.82 -3.96 -27.89
C ASP A 51 -12.36 -4.19 -29.32
N GLY A 52 -13.56 -3.68 -29.62
CA GLY A 52 -14.26 -3.84 -30.90
C GLY A 52 -15.26 -5.01 -30.93
N VAL A 53 -15.27 -5.86 -29.90
CA VAL A 53 -16.23 -6.97 -29.77
C VAL A 53 -16.93 -6.93 -28.43
N ALA A 54 -16.17 -6.89 -27.34
CA ALA A 54 -16.66 -6.83 -25.98
C ALA A 54 -16.55 -5.41 -25.41
N THR A 55 -17.34 -5.12 -24.39
CA THR A 55 -17.26 -3.86 -23.64
C THR A 55 -17.17 -4.12 -22.14
N THR A 56 -16.56 -3.17 -21.42
CA THR A 56 -16.55 -3.18 -19.96
C THR A 56 -16.65 -1.77 -19.39
N GLN A 57 -17.17 -1.68 -18.17
CA GLN A 57 -17.26 -0.43 -17.44
C GLN A 57 -15.94 -0.17 -16.71
N ALA A 58 -15.42 1.04 -16.88
CA ALA A 58 -14.18 1.49 -16.25
C ALA A 58 -14.38 2.82 -15.50
N LEU A 59 -13.65 3.00 -14.40
CA LEU A 59 -13.56 4.25 -13.65
C LEU A 59 -12.17 4.85 -13.83
N PHE A 60 -12.09 6.15 -14.05
CA PHE A 60 -10.80 6.84 -14.12
C PHE A 60 -10.28 7.17 -12.72
N ALA A 61 -8.99 6.92 -12.49
CA ALA A 61 -8.28 7.42 -11.32
C ALA A 61 -8.28 8.95 -11.29
N ALA A 62 -7.99 9.53 -10.11
CA ALA A 62 -8.11 10.99 -9.91
C ALA A 62 -7.21 11.77 -10.88
N GLN A 63 -5.99 11.26 -11.10
CA GLN A 63 -5.01 11.82 -12.03
C GLN A 63 -5.47 11.82 -13.50
N LEU A 64 -6.38 10.92 -13.90
CA LEU A 64 -6.91 10.86 -15.26
C LEU A 64 -8.19 11.67 -15.43
N CYS A 65 -8.79 12.15 -14.33
CA CYS A 65 -9.98 13.01 -14.41
C CYS A 65 -9.68 14.33 -15.14
N ASP A 66 -8.45 14.86 -15.04
CA ASP A 66 -8.09 16.10 -15.73
C ASP A 66 -7.91 15.91 -17.24
N LEU A 67 -7.52 14.72 -17.69
CA LEU A 67 -7.49 14.36 -19.12
C LEU A 67 -8.89 14.25 -19.71
N ALA A 68 -9.85 13.75 -18.94
CA ALA A 68 -11.26 13.72 -19.32
C ALA A 68 -11.88 15.14 -19.29
N ARG A 69 -11.48 15.97 -18.33
CA ARG A 69 -11.97 17.36 -18.18
C ARG A 69 -11.43 18.29 -19.27
N SER A 70 -10.16 18.12 -19.65
CA SER A 70 -9.52 18.89 -20.73
C SER A 70 -10.03 18.51 -22.12
N GLY A 71 -10.79 17.42 -22.24
CA GLY A 71 -11.32 16.91 -23.51
C GLY A 71 -10.30 16.15 -24.35
N LEU A 72 -9.10 15.91 -23.83
CA LEU A 72 -8.07 15.10 -24.51
C LEU A 72 -8.52 13.65 -24.67
N VAL A 73 -9.32 13.15 -23.73
CA VAL A 73 -10.00 11.85 -23.81
C VAL A 73 -11.49 12.12 -23.93
N ARG A 74 -12.10 11.61 -25.01
CA ARG A 74 -13.53 11.76 -25.30
C ARG A 74 -14.10 10.48 -25.92
N ARG A 75 -15.42 10.45 -26.10
CA ARG A 75 -16.08 9.37 -26.85
C ARG A 75 -15.44 9.22 -28.23
N GLY A 76 -15.12 7.98 -28.60
CA GLY A 76 -14.42 7.62 -29.83
C GLY A 76 -12.90 7.57 -29.70
N ALA A 77 -12.31 8.04 -28.59
CA ALA A 77 -10.86 8.03 -28.41
C ALA A 77 -10.29 6.60 -28.32
N ILE A 78 -9.15 6.37 -28.97
CA ILE A 78 -8.38 5.14 -28.86
C ILE A 78 -7.25 5.38 -27.87
N VAL A 79 -7.23 4.57 -26.81
CA VAL A 79 -6.29 4.67 -25.71
C VAL A 79 -5.56 3.36 -25.51
N GLN A 80 -4.28 3.43 -25.18
CA GLN A 80 -3.52 2.29 -24.68
C GLN A 80 -3.55 2.32 -23.15
N LEU A 81 -4.09 1.26 -22.55
CA LEU A 81 -4.04 1.12 -21.09
C LEU A 81 -2.62 0.73 -20.70
N LEU A 82 -2.01 1.52 -19.82
CA LEU A 82 -0.68 1.25 -19.29
C LEU A 82 -0.77 0.58 -17.93
N ASP A 83 -1.63 1.11 -17.06
CA ASP A 83 -1.90 0.57 -15.72
C ASP A 83 -3.40 0.59 -15.44
N TYR A 84 -3.95 -0.56 -15.07
CA TYR A 84 -5.35 -0.70 -14.67
C TYR A 84 -5.50 -1.81 -13.63
N ILE A 85 -6.57 -1.73 -12.84
CA ILE A 85 -6.96 -2.76 -11.89
C ILE A 85 -8.37 -3.24 -12.22
N VAL A 86 -8.64 -4.52 -12.05
CA VAL A 86 -9.98 -5.09 -12.17
C VAL A 86 -10.39 -5.61 -10.81
N ASN A 87 -11.38 -4.96 -10.19
CA ASN A 87 -11.93 -5.38 -8.91
C ASN A 87 -13.23 -6.14 -9.13
N ASP A 88 -13.38 -7.28 -8.46
CA ASP A 88 -14.66 -8.00 -8.40
C ASP A 88 -15.40 -7.59 -7.13
N VAL A 89 -16.49 -6.82 -7.29
CA VAL A 89 -17.34 -6.40 -6.17
C VAL A 89 -18.73 -6.97 -6.38
N ARG A 90 -19.10 -7.97 -5.57
CA ARG A 90 -20.43 -8.62 -5.58
C ARG A 90 -20.80 -9.22 -6.95
N GLY A 91 -19.85 -9.79 -7.67
CA GLY A 91 -20.07 -10.40 -9.00
C GLY A 91 -20.16 -9.38 -10.14
N ARG A 92 -19.95 -8.10 -9.86
CA ARG A 92 -19.77 -7.05 -10.87
C ARG A 92 -18.30 -6.68 -10.92
N ARG A 93 -17.64 -7.03 -12.03
CA ARG A 93 -16.24 -6.67 -12.28
C ARG A 93 -16.17 -5.21 -12.71
N ALA A 94 -15.53 -4.38 -11.90
CA ALA A 94 -15.30 -2.97 -12.17
C ALA A 94 -13.82 -2.75 -12.47
N MET A 95 -13.52 -2.24 -13.66
CA MET A 95 -12.17 -1.82 -14.02
C MET A 95 -11.91 -0.41 -13.49
N VAL A 96 -10.72 -0.15 -12.93
CA VAL A 96 -10.26 1.21 -12.64
C VAL A 96 -8.97 1.42 -13.43
N ILE A 97 -9.00 2.41 -14.32
CA ILE A 97 -7.85 2.79 -15.14
C ILE A 97 -7.02 3.77 -14.32
N LEU A 98 -5.76 3.41 -14.08
CA LEU A 98 -4.81 4.21 -13.32
C LEU A 98 -3.97 5.06 -14.26
N ASN A 99 -3.53 4.49 -15.39
CA ASN A 99 -2.68 5.16 -16.35
C ASN A 99 -3.02 4.71 -17.78
N MET A 100 -3.05 5.65 -18.72
CA MET A 100 -3.31 5.39 -20.13
C MET A 100 -2.69 6.46 -21.03
N GLU A 101 -2.38 6.08 -22.26
CA GLU A 101 -1.90 6.97 -23.31
C GLU A 101 -2.97 7.13 -24.40
N VAL A 102 -3.21 8.37 -24.84
CA VAL A 102 -4.17 8.65 -25.92
C VAL A 102 -3.45 8.51 -27.26
N LEU A 103 -3.79 7.49 -28.02
CA LEU A 103 -3.20 7.26 -29.35
C LEU A 103 -3.94 8.05 -30.43
N VAL A 104 -5.29 8.04 -30.36
CA VAL A 104 -6.15 8.77 -31.30
C VAL A 104 -7.26 9.46 -30.50
N PRO A 105 -7.38 10.79 -30.57
CA PRO A 105 -8.33 11.53 -29.73
C PRO A 105 -9.79 11.42 -30.22
N GLU A 106 -10.02 11.02 -31.47
CA GLU A 106 -11.36 10.84 -32.05
C GLU A 106 -11.30 9.85 -33.22
N CYS A 107 -12.14 8.82 -33.15
CA CYS A 107 -12.31 7.80 -34.17
C CYS A 107 -13.78 7.32 -34.13
N GLU A 108 -14.32 6.91 -35.27
CA GLU A 108 -15.62 6.23 -35.31
C GLU A 108 -15.56 4.95 -34.47
N ILE A 109 -16.70 4.55 -33.90
CA ILE A 109 -16.75 3.33 -33.07
C ILE A 109 -16.38 2.13 -33.92
N ILE A 110 -15.31 1.44 -33.53
CA ILE A 110 -14.73 0.31 -34.24
C ILE A 110 -15.44 -0.97 -33.76
N GLY A 111 -15.98 -1.75 -34.69
CA GLY A 111 -16.61 -3.05 -34.41
C GLY A 111 -18.08 -2.96 -34.00
N ASN A 112 -18.61 -4.01 -33.36
CA ASN A 112 -19.99 -4.08 -32.88
C ASN A 112 -20.03 -4.30 -31.36
N PRO A 113 -19.65 -3.28 -30.56
CA PRO A 113 -19.56 -3.41 -29.11
C PRO A 113 -20.93 -3.69 -28.49
N VAL A 114 -21.08 -4.87 -27.88
CA VAL A 114 -22.27 -5.19 -27.08
C VAL A 114 -22.18 -4.39 -25.78
N LEU A 115 -23.02 -3.36 -25.63
CA LEU A 115 -23.11 -2.59 -24.39
C LEU A 115 -23.59 -3.49 -23.23
N PRO A 116 -23.04 -3.36 -22.00
CA PRO A 116 -23.52 -4.12 -20.87
C PRO A 116 -24.98 -3.71 -20.59
N PRO A 117 -25.88 -4.63 -20.20
CA PRO A 117 -27.26 -4.28 -19.92
C PRO A 117 -27.31 -3.17 -18.86
N GLU A 118 -27.84 -1.99 -19.23
CA GLU A 118 -28.16 -0.94 -18.27
C GLU A 118 -29.26 -1.50 -17.37
N SER A 119 -28.90 -1.97 -16.17
CA SER A 119 -29.88 -2.26 -15.15
C SER A 119 -30.54 -0.94 -14.74
N GLY A 120 -31.68 -0.64 -15.39
CA GLY A 120 -32.59 0.44 -15.06
C GLY A 120 -33.17 0.22 -13.67
N VAL A 121 -32.53 0.81 -12.67
CA VAL A 121 -33.12 1.06 -11.37
C VAL A 121 -32.82 2.52 -11.09
N SER A 122 -33.85 3.33 -10.92
CA SER A 122 -33.79 4.63 -10.28
C SER A 122 -33.28 4.43 -8.85
N ILE A 123 -31.96 4.61 -8.65
CA ILE A 123 -31.32 4.48 -7.34
C ILE A 123 -31.41 5.84 -6.65
N SER A 124 -32.39 5.96 -5.76
CA SER A 124 -32.31 6.84 -4.61
C SER A 124 -30.99 6.59 -3.87
N ASN A 125 -30.17 7.64 -3.77
CA ASN A 125 -28.96 7.78 -2.98
C ASN A 125 -28.76 6.71 -1.88
N SER A 126 -27.91 5.71 -2.14
CA SER A 126 -27.22 4.95 -1.10
C SER A 126 -26.08 4.09 -1.65
N MET A 127 -25.11 4.73 -2.30
CA MET A 127 -23.74 4.20 -2.29
C MET A 127 -22.85 5.26 -1.65
N ARG A 128 -22.65 5.13 -0.34
CA ARG A 128 -21.83 6.04 0.47
C ARG A 128 -20.38 5.95 0.02
N ALA A 129 -19.87 7.06 -0.48
CA ALA A 129 -18.46 7.29 -0.75
C ALA A 129 -17.76 7.86 0.50
N ASP A 130 -17.83 7.15 1.63
CA ASP A 130 -17.23 7.61 2.90
C ASP A 130 -16.04 6.77 3.38
N GLN A 131 -15.52 5.84 2.57
CA GLN A 131 -14.46 4.92 3.01
C GLN A 131 -13.06 5.18 2.43
N PHE A 132 -12.82 6.36 1.85
CA PHE A 132 -11.55 6.64 1.16
C PHE A 132 -10.85 7.93 1.58
N ASN A 133 -11.23 8.59 2.67
CA ASN A 133 -10.46 9.76 3.14
C ASN A 133 -10.56 9.98 4.66
N SER A 134 -9.47 9.79 5.42
CA SER A 134 -9.25 10.42 6.74
C SER A 134 -7.79 10.29 7.21
N ALA A 135 -7.19 11.44 7.53
CA ALA A 135 -5.96 11.61 8.32
C ALA A 135 -6.28 11.68 9.84
N PRO A 136 -5.34 11.39 10.76
CA PRO A 136 -5.60 11.41 12.20
C PRO A 136 -5.12 12.70 12.90
N GLY A 137 -5.99 13.32 13.70
CA GLY A 137 -5.65 14.47 14.55
C GLY A 137 -6.48 14.55 15.85
N SER A 138 -5.75 14.44 16.96
CA SER A 138 -5.95 15.02 18.31
C SER A 138 -7.20 14.77 19.19
N THR A 139 -6.89 14.18 20.36
CA THR A 139 -7.23 14.60 21.74
C THR A 139 -8.66 14.60 22.29
N ALA A 140 -8.82 13.75 23.32
CA ALA A 140 -9.17 14.11 24.70
C ALA A 140 -10.63 14.00 25.21
N ARG A 141 -10.67 13.32 26.37
CA ARG A 141 -11.48 13.53 27.58
C ARG A 141 -12.95 13.13 27.57
N SER A 142 -13.17 11.93 28.10
CA SER A 142 -14.35 11.53 28.87
C SER A 142 -14.23 11.98 30.34
N THR A 143 -15.29 12.57 30.88
CA THR A 143 -15.58 12.59 32.32
C THR A 143 -16.96 11.97 32.56
N LEU A 144 -17.00 11.02 33.50
CA LEU A 144 -18.19 10.32 34.00
C LEU A 144 -19.09 11.27 34.82
N THR A 145 -20.40 10.96 34.95
CA THR A 145 -21.05 10.47 36.22
C THR A 145 -22.60 10.39 36.14
N THR A 146 -23.12 9.20 36.47
CA THR A 146 -24.17 8.81 37.47
C THR A 146 -25.52 9.55 37.64
N VAL A 147 -26.62 8.82 37.29
CA VAL A 147 -27.91 8.52 37.99
C VAL A 147 -28.57 9.52 39.01
N THR A 148 -29.85 9.93 38.80
CA THR A 148 -31.08 9.60 39.62
C THR A 148 -32.35 10.47 39.34
N ARG A 149 -33.52 9.78 39.22
CA ARG A 149 -34.98 10.02 39.51
C ARG A 149 -35.55 11.45 39.73
N SER A 150 -36.82 11.82 39.45
CA SER A 150 -38.15 11.16 39.74
C SER A 150 -39.38 11.87 39.09
N ASN A 151 -40.46 11.09 38.81
CA ASN A 151 -41.96 11.27 38.97
C ASN A 151 -42.68 12.59 38.55
N GLU A 152 -43.98 12.66 38.14
CA GLU A 152 -45.18 11.81 38.36
C GLU A 152 -46.40 12.20 37.48
N ASN A 153 -47.39 11.29 37.40
CA ASN A 153 -48.87 11.42 37.35
C ASN A 153 -49.73 10.88 36.18
N THR A 154 -50.73 10.07 36.60
CA THR A 154 -51.75 9.17 35.99
C THR A 154 -53.16 9.83 36.02
N PRO A 155 -54.37 9.20 35.76
CA PRO A 155 -54.75 7.77 35.69
C PRO A 155 -55.86 7.33 34.65
N VAL A 156 -56.42 6.14 34.92
CA VAL A 156 -57.08 5.04 34.17
C VAL A 156 -58.64 5.14 34.01
N ILE A 157 -59.29 4.38 33.08
CA ILE A 157 -60.50 3.50 33.26
C ILE A 157 -61.05 2.86 31.93
N GLN A 158 -61.79 1.74 32.08
CA GLN A 158 -62.19 0.61 31.22
C GLN A 158 -63.37 0.76 30.20
N ARG A 159 -63.52 -0.25 29.31
CA ARG A 159 -64.62 -0.65 28.35
C ARG A 159 -66.00 -0.90 29.03
N PRO A 160 -67.21 -1.10 28.36
CA PRO A 160 -67.47 -1.80 27.06
C PRO A 160 -68.74 -1.44 26.19
N MET A 161 -68.79 -2.05 24.97
CA MET A 161 -69.90 -2.60 24.13
C MET A 161 -71.12 -1.80 23.57
N THR A 162 -71.49 -2.19 22.33
CA THR A 162 -72.80 -2.21 21.61
C THR A 162 -73.12 -1.14 20.54
N GLY A 163 -73.63 -1.60 19.37
CA GLY A 163 -74.49 -0.82 18.46
C GLY A 163 -74.22 -0.90 16.95
N ASN A 164 -74.77 -1.90 16.26
CA ASN A 164 -75.18 -1.86 14.84
C ASN A 164 -76.71 -2.07 14.86
N PRO A 165 -77.56 -1.62 13.88
CA PRO A 165 -77.59 -2.31 12.58
C PRO A 165 -78.17 -1.54 11.35
N SER A 166 -78.13 -2.23 10.20
CA SER A 166 -79.11 -2.26 9.08
C SER A 166 -79.12 -1.17 7.98
N ASN A 167 -78.81 -1.55 6.73
CA ASN A 167 -79.84 -1.78 5.70
C ASN A 167 -79.31 -2.42 4.38
N MET A 168 -80.16 -3.29 3.81
CA MET A 168 -79.98 -4.13 2.59
C MET A 168 -80.65 -3.51 1.34
N ILE A 169 -79.96 -3.58 0.17
CA ILE A 169 -80.31 -4.21 -1.16
C ILE A 169 -81.71 -3.92 -1.78
N PRO A 170 -81.91 -3.65 -3.12
CA PRO A 170 -81.54 -4.53 -4.25
C PRO A 170 -81.12 -3.98 -5.64
N ARG A 171 -80.53 -4.91 -6.43
CA ARG A 171 -80.22 -4.97 -7.90
C ARG A 171 -81.51 -5.15 -8.76
N PRO A 172 -81.53 -5.02 -10.12
CA PRO A 172 -80.62 -5.64 -11.14
C PRO A 172 -80.27 -4.73 -12.37
N SER A 173 -79.31 -5.07 -13.26
CA SER A 173 -79.47 -5.94 -14.45
C SER A 173 -78.15 -6.19 -15.22
N ASP A 174 -78.16 -7.25 -16.03
CA ASP A 174 -77.10 -7.90 -16.82
C ASP A 174 -76.41 -7.08 -17.93
N ASN A 175 -75.11 -7.38 -18.17
CA ASN A 175 -74.61 -7.72 -19.51
C ASN A 175 -73.24 -8.42 -19.45
N ALA A 176 -73.13 -9.53 -20.19
CA ALA A 176 -72.03 -10.50 -20.16
C ALA A 176 -70.82 -10.13 -21.06
N GLN A 177 -69.62 -10.52 -20.65
CA GLN A 177 -68.47 -10.73 -21.54
C GLN A 177 -67.70 -12.00 -21.13
N VAL A 178 -67.40 -12.82 -22.15
CA VAL A 178 -66.78 -14.14 -22.10
C VAL A 178 -65.25 -13.99 -22.18
N PHE A 179 -64.50 -14.66 -21.30
CA PHE A 179 -63.06 -14.91 -21.49
C PHE A 179 -62.70 -16.36 -21.10
N GLN A 180 -62.02 -17.05 -22.01
CA GLN A 180 -61.53 -18.43 -21.86
C GLN A 180 -60.30 -18.50 -20.94
N PRO A 181 -60.10 -19.58 -20.15
CA PRO A 181 -58.86 -19.79 -19.41
C PRO A 181 -57.79 -20.47 -20.27
N THR A 182 -56.59 -19.89 -20.30
CA THR A 182 -55.41 -20.48 -20.94
C THR A 182 -54.67 -21.38 -19.93
N VAL A 183 -54.39 -22.62 -20.32
CA VAL A 183 -53.66 -23.62 -19.52
C VAL A 183 -52.17 -23.28 -19.47
N GLN A 184 -51.60 -23.09 -18.27
CA GLN A 184 -50.16 -22.96 -18.06
C GLN A 184 -49.49 -24.35 -18.02
N PRO A 185 -48.32 -24.56 -18.67
CA PRO A 185 -47.55 -25.78 -18.50
C PRO A 185 -46.77 -25.80 -17.17
N SER A 186 -46.61 -26.98 -16.60
CA SER A 186 -46.03 -27.24 -15.27
C SER A 186 -44.51 -27.04 -15.22
N TYR A 187 -44.07 -26.22 -14.26
CA TYR A 187 -42.66 -25.94 -13.97
C TYR A 187 -41.99 -27.15 -13.29
N ARG A 188 -40.93 -27.72 -13.89
CA ARG A 188 -40.02 -28.66 -13.23
C ARG A 188 -38.72 -27.92 -12.85
N PRO A 189 -38.28 -27.93 -11.59
CA PRO A 189 -36.98 -27.35 -11.22
C PRO A 189 -35.81 -28.21 -11.73
N ALA A 190 -34.74 -27.55 -12.16
CA ALA A 190 -33.52 -28.17 -12.68
C ALA A 190 -32.69 -28.86 -11.57
N PRO A 191 -31.90 -29.91 -11.88
CA PRO A 191 -31.16 -30.67 -10.88
C PRO A 191 -29.98 -29.87 -10.31
N ASN A 192 -29.87 -29.84 -8.99
CA ASN A 192 -28.77 -29.25 -8.25
C ASN A 192 -27.49 -30.08 -8.40
N TYR A 193 -26.58 -29.66 -9.28
CA TYR A 193 -25.20 -30.10 -9.22
C TYR A 193 -24.48 -29.37 -8.08
N ARG A 194 -24.41 -30.04 -6.92
CA ARG A 194 -23.62 -29.64 -5.76
C ARG A 194 -22.15 -29.95 -6.05
N ASN A 195 -21.45 -29.03 -6.70
CA ASN A 195 -19.99 -29.11 -6.86
C ASN A 195 -19.32 -28.95 -5.49
N HIS A 196 -19.02 -30.07 -4.82
CA HIS A 196 -17.94 -30.15 -3.84
C HIS A 196 -16.65 -30.46 -4.58
N GLY A 197 -16.11 -29.45 -5.26
CA GLY A 197 -14.68 -29.42 -5.59
C GLY A 197 -13.93 -28.85 -4.40
N THR A 198 -12.84 -29.48 -3.98
CA THR A 198 -11.92 -28.89 -3.02
C THR A 198 -11.44 -27.55 -3.58
N ILE A 199 -11.71 -26.47 -2.85
CA ILE A 199 -11.15 -25.15 -3.16
C ILE A 199 -9.64 -25.30 -3.01
N MET A 200 -8.94 -25.55 -4.11
CA MET A 200 -7.50 -25.38 -4.16
C MET A 200 -7.25 -23.91 -3.81
N LYS A 201 -6.63 -23.66 -2.66
CA LYS A 201 -6.08 -22.35 -2.34
C LYS A 201 -5.24 -21.95 -3.55
N ASN A 202 -5.52 -20.78 -4.12
CA ASN A 202 -4.75 -20.20 -5.20
C ASN A 202 -3.34 -19.86 -4.68
N ASP A 203 -2.49 -20.89 -4.65
CA ASP A 203 -1.08 -20.92 -4.26
C ASP A 203 -0.17 -20.66 -5.47
N ALA A 204 -0.62 -19.84 -6.42
CA ALA A 204 0.30 -19.23 -7.36
C ALA A 204 1.33 -18.42 -6.55
N PRO A 205 2.65 -18.68 -6.72
CA PRO A 205 3.69 -18.02 -5.94
C PRO A 205 3.59 -16.51 -6.12
N ALA A 206 3.73 -15.76 -5.03
CA ALA A 206 3.72 -14.31 -5.08
C ALA A 206 4.80 -13.83 -6.06
N ARG A 207 4.41 -13.01 -7.05
CA ARG A 207 5.35 -12.48 -8.05
C ARG A 207 6.40 -11.66 -7.33
N ILE A 208 7.67 -12.02 -7.54
CA ILE A 208 8.80 -11.23 -7.06
C ILE A 208 8.80 -9.93 -7.85
N ILE A 209 8.71 -8.82 -7.13
CA ILE A 209 8.79 -7.47 -7.67
C ILE A 209 9.96 -6.72 -7.02
N PRO A 210 10.54 -5.72 -7.70
CA PRO A 210 11.60 -4.93 -7.10
C PRO A 210 11.06 -4.04 -5.98
N ILE A 211 11.92 -3.66 -5.05
CA ILE A 211 11.57 -2.82 -3.90
C ILE A 211 10.99 -1.47 -4.36
N SER A 212 11.51 -0.91 -5.45
CA SER A 212 11.05 0.36 -6.03
C SER A 212 9.62 0.32 -6.57
N ALA A 213 9.11 -0.87 -6.92
CA ALA A 213 7.74 -1.06 -7.42
C ALA A 213 6.74 -1.37 -6.30
N LEU A 214 7.17 -1.44 -5.04
CA LEU A 214 6.26 -1.69 -3.92
C LEU A 214 5.25 -0.57 -3.75
N ASN A 215 3.98 -0.94 -3.61
CA ASN A 215 2.88 -0.01 -3.41
C ASN A 215 1.93 -0.56 -2.33
N PRO A 216 1.48 0.26 -1.34
CA PRO A 216 0.51 -0.15 -0.33
C PRO A 216 -0.80 -0.74 -0.86
N TYR A 217 -1.21 -0.38 -2.07
CA TYR A 217 -2.43 -0.90 -2.68
C TYR A 217 -2.25 -2.28 -3.33
N GLN A 218 -1.01 -2.78 -3.40
CA GLN A 218 -0.71 -4.09 -3.93
C GLN A 218 -0.91 -5.14 -2.83
N GLY A 219 -1.99 -5.92 -2.92
CA GLY A 219 -2.33 -6.91 -1.89
C GLY A 219 -1.44 -8.16 -1.87
N ARG A 220 -0.85 -8.54 -3.02
CA ARG A 220 0.11 -9.65 -3.13
C ARG A 220 1.41 -9.16 -3.74
N TRP A 221 2.46 -9.16 -2.93
CA TRP A 221 3.83 -8.87 -3.34
C TRP A 221 4.78 -9.83 -2.63
N ALA A 222 5.87 -10.15 -3.32
CA ALA A 222 7.06 -10.70 -2.73
C ALA A 222 8.24 -9.86 -3.21
N ILE A 223 9.21 -9.63 -2.33
CA ILE A 223 10.49 -9.03 -2.70
C ILE A 223 11.58 -10.02 -2.41
N LYS A 224 12.62 -9.99 -3.24
CA LYS A 224 13.86 -10.73 -3.01
C LYS A 224 14.93 -9.72 -2.65
N ALA A 225 15.47 -9.82 -1.44
CA ALA A 225 16.39 -8.82 -0.93
C ALA A 225 17.41 -9.41 0.05
N ARG A 226 18.60 -8.82 0.06
CA ARG A 226 19.65 -9.08 1.04
C ARG A 226 19.42 -8.22 2.28
N VAL A 227 19.62 -8.81 3.45
CA VAL A 227 19.64 -8.06 4.71
C VAL A 227 20.97 -7.32 4.83
N THR A 228 20.94 -6.00 4.80
CA THR A 228 22.15 -5.16 4.89
C THR A 228 22.45 -4.71 6.32
N ALA A 229 21.40 -4.45 7.11
CA ALA A 229 21.51 -4.09 8.51
C ALA A 229 20.42 -4.77 9.33
N LYS A 230 20.73 -5.13 10.57
CA LYS A 230 19.78 -5.70 11.52
C LYS A 230 19.89 -4.92 12.83
N GLY A 231 18.80 -4.30 13.26
CA GLY A 231 18.71 -3.60 14.52
C GLY A 231 18.48 -4.57 15.68
N GLU A 232 18.93 -4.16 16.87
CA GLU A 232 18.67 -4.86 18.12
C GLU A 232 17.18 -4.83 18.51
N ILE A 233 16.78 -5.76 19.37
CA ILE A 233 15.43 -5.79 19.93
C ILE A 233 15.26 -4.61 20.88
N ARG A 234 14.40 -3.66 20.51
CA ARG A 234 14.01 -2.53 21.36
C ARG A 234 12.69 -2.84 22.05
N ARG A 235 12.59 -2.52 23.34
CA ARG A 235 11.34 -2.58 24.10
C ARG A 235 10.66 -1.22 24.09
N TYR A 236 9.36 -1.22 23.95
CA TYR A 236 8.56 0.00 24.04
C TYR A 236 7.39 -0.22 25.01
N HIS A 237 7.01 0.84 25.71
CA HIS A 237 5.80 0.89 26.53
C HIS A 237 4.83 1.87 25.87
N ASN A 238 3.61 1.42 25.57
CA ASN A 238 2.54 2.29 25.07
C ASN A 238 1.26 2.05 25.88
N THR A 239 0.28 2.93 25.71
CA THR A 239 -1.09 2.81 26.22
C THR A 239 -1.76 1.45 25.97
N LYS A 240 -1.33 0.72 24.92
CA LYS A 240 -1.82 -0.62 24.58
C LYS A 240 -1.05 -1.76 25.27
N GLY A 241 -0.04 -1.44 26.06
CA GLY A 241 0.83 -2.38 26.77
C GLY A 241 2.30 -2.29 26.34
N ASP A 242 3.11 -3.11 27.02
CA ASP A 242 4.50 -3.35 26.67
C ASP A 242 4.63 -4.16 25.40
N GLY A 243 5.64 -3.84 24.60
CA GLY A 243 5.95 -4.57 23.41
C GLY A 243 7.44 -4.56 23.09
N LYS A 244 7.78 -5.32 22.05
CA LYS A 244 9.13 -5.35 21.50
C LYS A 244 9.07 -5.17 20.00
N VAL A 245 10.09 -4.52 19.47
CA VAL A 245 10.22 -4.21 18.06
C VAL A 245 11.67 -4.42 17.65
N PHE A 246 11.87 -4.99 16.48
CA PHE A 246 13.15 -4.93 15.80
C PHE A 246 12.91 -4.56 14.35
N SER A 247 13.90 -3.91 13.75
CA SER A 247 13.86 -3.48 12.36
C SER A 247 15.13 -3.92 11.66
N PHE A 248 15.03 -4.24 10.39
CA PHE A 248 16.17 -4.60 9.55
C PHE A 248 16.00 -3.98 8.18
N ASP A 249 17.12 -3.69 7.53
CA ASP A 249 17.17 -3.02 6.25
C ASP A 249 17.48 -4.04 5.15
N LEU A 250 16.77 -3.91 4.04
CA LEU A 250 16.76 -4.83 2.91
C LEU A 250 17.24 -4.10 1.65
N LEU A 251 18.03 -4.80 0.83
CA LEU A 251 18.55 -4.32 -0.46
C LEU A 251 18.25 -5.33 -1.57
N ASP A 252 17.67 -4.86 -2.65
CA ASP A 252 17.34 -5.62 -3.86
C ASP A 252 18.48 -5.55 -4.90
N SER A 253 18.50 -6.47 -5.87
CA SER A 253 19.26 -6.40 -7.12
C SER A 253 19.15 -5.07 -7.88
N ASP A 254 17.96 -4.47 -7.93
CA ASP A 254 17.76 -3.14 -8.55
C ASP A 254 18.33 -1.99 -7.69
N GLY A 255 18.86 -2.34 -6.51
CA GLY A 255 19.44 -1.43 -5.55
C GLY A 255 18.40 -0.61 -4.78
N GLY A 256 17.14 -1.01 -4.79
CA GLY A 256 16.13 -0.46 -3.89
C GLY A 256 16.43 -0.83 -2.44
N GLU A 257 16.39 0.14 -1.53
CA GLU A 257 16.57 -0.05 -0.10
C GLU A 257 15.25 0.15 0.63
N ILE A 258 14.85 -0.78 1.49
CA ILE A 258 13.64 -0.64 2.31
C ILE A 258 13.85 -1.19 3.71
N ARG A 259 13.20 -0.57 4.68
CA ARG A 259 13.19 -1.05 6.06
C ARG A 259 11.99 -1.96 6.28
N ALA A 260 12.23 -3.07 6.96
CA ALA A 260 11.20 -3.96 7.47
C ALA A 260 11.19 -3.92 9.01
N THR A 261 10.01 -3.79 9.58
CA THR A 261 9.79 -3.69 11.03
C THR A 261 8.83 -4.77 11.51
N CYS A 262 9.24 -5.49 12.55
CA CYS A 262 8.51 -6.57 13.19
C CYS A 262 8.11 -6.20 14.62
N PHE A 263 6.90 -6.55 15.03
CA PHE A 263 6.41 -6.33 16.38
C PHE A 263 6.12 -7.63 17.14
N ASN A 264 6.37 -7.61 18.44
CA ASN A 264 5.95 -8.59 19.43
C ASN A 264 6.29 -10.04 19.04
N ALA A 265 5.29 -10.90 18.81
CA ALA A 265 5.49 -12.32 18.50
C ALA A 265 6.31 -12.56 17.21
N LEU A 266 6.30 -11.61 16.28
CA LEU A 266 7.10 -11.70 15.05
C LEU A 266 8.58 -11.44 15.31
N VAL A 267 8.91 -10.73 16.40
CA VAL A 267 10.30 -10.58 16.85
C VAL A 267 10.86 -11.94 17.23
N ASP A 268 10.14 -12.71 18.05
CA ASP A 268 10.62 -14.03 18.47
C ASP A 268 10.79 -15.00 17.30
N ARG A 269 9.91 -14.90 16.30
CA ARG A 269 9.95 -15.76 15.12
C ARG A 269 11.07 -15.40 14.15
N PHE A 270 11.19 -14.11 13.81
CA PHE A 270 12.04 -13.69 12.70
C PHE A 270 13.40 -13.17 13.14
N TYR A 271 13.58 -12.79 14.41
CA TYR A 271 14.86 -12.25 14.86
C TYR A 271 15.98 -13.28 14.73
N GLU A 272 15.76 -14.54 15.08
CA GLU A 272 16.79 -15.59 14.91
C GLU A 272 16.95 -16.02 13.46
N ALA A 273 15.87 -16.01 12.67
CA ALA A 273 15.89 -16.42 11.27
C ALA A 273 16.58 -15.42 10.33
N VAL A 274 16.53 -14.12 10.65
CA VAL A 274 17.09 -13.04 9.83
C VAL A 274 18.55 -12.80 10.21
N GLU A 275 19.46 -13.05 9.27
CA GLU A 275 20.89 -12.84 9.41
C GLU A 275 21.39 -11.82 8.37
N ILE A 276 22.35 -10.99 8.79
CA ILE A 276 22.98 -9.98 7.93
C ILE A 276 23.76 -10.69 6.81
N GLY A 277 23.66 -10.18 5.58
CA GLY A 277 24.35 -10.68 4.40
C GLY A 277 23.63 -11.81 3.66
N LYS A 278 22.64 -12.46 4.28
CA LYS A 278 21.82 -13.49 3.62
C LYS A 278 20.69 -12.87 2.79
N VAL A 279 20.29 -13.58 1.73
CA VAL A 279 19.20 -13.18 0.82
C VAL A 279 17.93 -13.90 1.22
N TYR A 280 16.84 -13.14 1.35
CA TYR A 280 15.54 -13.66 1.70
C TYR A 280 14.48 -13.23 0.68
N VAL A 281 13.50 -14.10 0.48
CA VAL A 281 12.23 -13.73 -0.14
C VAL A 281 11.27 -13.37 0.98
N VAL A 282 10.92 -12.08 1.04
CA VAL A 282 9.95 -11.55 1.99
C VAL A 282 8.64 -11.37 1.25
N SER A 283 7.58 -12.00 1.74
CA SER A 283 6.25 -11.89 1.14
C SER A 283 5.20 -11.48 2.16
N ARG A 284 4.24 -10.70 1.69
CA ARG A 284 3.10 -10.17 2.46
C ARG A 284 3.54 -9.23 3.59
N GLY A 285 2.70 -8.24 3.88
CA GLY A 285 2.95 -7.25 4.93
C GLY A 285 2.25 -5.94 4.57
N SER A 286 2.07 -5.08 5.57
CA SER A 286 1.52 -3.75 5.33
C SER A 286 2.65 -2.77 5.01
N LEU A 287 2.51 -2.03 3.91
CA LEU A 287 3.38 -0.89 3.62
C LEU A 287 2.79 0.35 4.27
N LYS A 288 3.60 1.08 5.02
CA LYS A 288 3.22 2.39 5.57
C LYS A 288 4.25 3.43 5.15
N PRO A 289 3.88 4.72 5.11
CA PRO A 289 4.85 5.79 4.85
C PRO A 289 6.02 5.70 5.84
N ALA A 290 7.24 5.74 5.30
CA ALA A 290 8.46 5.70 6.07
C ALA A 290 8.56 6.94 6.96
N LYS A 291 8.80 6.73 8.25
CA LYS A 291 9.05 7.85 9.17
C LYS A 291 10.48 8.32 9.00
N LYS A 292 10.69 9.37 8.19
CA LYS A 292 12.03 9.91 7.88
C LYS A 292 12.80 10.40 9.12
N ASP A 293 12.11 10.71 10.22
CA ASP A 293 12.72 11.01 11.52
C ASP A 293 13.60 9.86 12.08
N TYR A 294 13.31 8.62 11.68
CA TYR A 294 13.98 7.41 12.19
C TYR A 294 14.51 6.49 11.09
N ASN A 295 14.03 6.65 9.85
CA ASN A 295 14.41 5.87 8.69
C ASN A 295 15.10 6.76 7.66
N HIS A 296 16.41 6.58 7.53
CA HIS A 296 17.27 7.32 6.62
C HIS A 296 17.36 6.70 5.22
N LEU A 297 16.67 5.57 4.97
CA LEU A 297 16.64 4.96 3.65
C LEU A 297 15.84 5.85 2.68
N ASN A 298 16.22 5.80 1.39
CA ASN A 298 15.58 6.62 0.37
C ASN A 298 14.11 6.23 0.11
N SER A 299 13.71 5.00 0.40
CA SER A 299 12.34 4.54 0.23
C SER A 299 11.32 5.41 0.98
N GLU A 300 10.23 5.77 0.31
CA GLU A 300 9.07 6.46 0.88
C GLU A 300 8.21 5.51 1.73
N TRP A 301 8.42 4.21 1.60
CA TRP A 301 7.65 3.16 2.27
C TRP A 301 8.51 2.37 3.25
N GLU A 302 7.87 1.87 4.30
CA GLU A 302 8.41 0.94 5.27
C GLU A 302 7.48 -0.28 5.35
N ILE A 303 8.09 -1.47 5.36
CA ILE A 303 7.36 -2.74 5.48
C ILE A 303 7.09 -3.02 6.94
N PHE A 304 5.84 -3.30 7.25
CA PHE A 304 5.40 -3.81 8.54
C PHE A 304 4.99 -5.26 8.37
N LEU A 305 5.78 -6.14 8.98
CA LEU A 305 5.53 -7.56 8.93
C LEU A 305 4.36 -7.90 9.87
N GLU A 306 3.49 -8.78 9.39
CA GLU A 306 2.28 -9.23 10.06
C GLU A 306 2.34 -10.74 10.33
N SER A 307 1.36 -11.28 11.06
CA SER A 307 1.28 -12.72 11.37
C SER A 307 1.26 -13.63 10.15
N GLN A 308 0.82 -13.10 9.00
CA GLN A 308 0.72 -13.79 7.72
C GLN A 308 1.95 -13.59 6.82
N SER A 309 2.90 -12.75 7.21
CA SER A 309 4.14 -12.51 6.46
C SER A 309 5.06 -13.73 6.51
N THR A 310 5.77 -13.97 5.41
CA THR A 310 6.78 -15.03 5.32
C THR A 310 8.14 -14.43 4.99
N ILE A 311 9.18 -15.02 5.58
CA ILE A 311 10.58 -14.72 5.31
C ILE A 311 11.23 -16.07 5.02
N GLU A 312 11.56 -16.31 3.75
CA GLU A 312 12.15 -17.57 3.30
C GLU A 312 13.58 -17.32 2.85
N LEU A 313 14.52 -18.12 3.35
CA LEU A 313 15.93 -18.01 2.99
C LEU A 313 16.14 -18.53 1.56
N CYS A 314 16.84 -17.75 0.74
CA CYS A 314 17.21 -18.14 -0.62
C CYS A 314 18.74 -18.29 -0.72
N PRO A 315 19.26 -19.53 -0.62
CA PRO A 315 20.70 -19.78 -0.66
C PRO A 315 21.33 -19.66 -2.06
N ASP A 316 20.53 -19.77 -3.12
CA ASP A 316 21.02 -20.02 -4.48
C ASP A 316 21.53 -18.77 -5.24
N GLU A 317 21.37 -17.55 -4.69
CA GLU A 317 21.61 -16.31 -5.45
C GLU A 317 22.30 -15.20 -4.65
N ASN A 318 23.43 -15.51 -4.03
CA ASN A 318 24.26 -14.50 -3.36
C ASN A 318 24.97 -13.55 -4.34
N SER A 319 25.02 -13.84 -5.63
CA SER A 319 25.81 -13.05 -6.59
C SER A 319 25.04 -11.90 -7.25
N SER A 320 23.71 -11.98 -7.36
CA SER A 320 22.92 -10.99 -8.12
C SER A 320 22.59 -9.73 -7.32
N ILE A 321 22.63 -9.80 -5.99
CA ILE A 321 22.29 -8.67 -5.11
C ILE A 321 23.59 -8.10 -4.53
N PRO A 322 23.82 -6.77 -4.61
CA PRO A 322 24.98 -6.15 -3.98
C PRO A 322 25.02 -6.38 -2.46
N ALA A 323 26.22 -6.41 -1.85
CA ALA A 323 26.35 -6.58 -0.40
C ALA A 323 25.90 -5.35 0.37
N MET A 324 26.16 -4.17 -0.17
CA MET A 324 25.81 -2.90 0.43
C MET A 324 25.76 -1.84 -0.66
N ARG A 325 24.85 -0.87 -0.52
CA ARG A 325 24.79 0.32 -1.36
C ARG A 325 25.30 1.50 -0.54
N PHE A 326 26.17 2.32 -1.13
CA PHE A 326 26.66 3.56 -0.52
C PHE A 326 26.31 4.74 -1.41
N THR A 327 25.90 5.84 -0.79
CA THR A 327 25.73 7.14 -1.44
C THR A 327 26.74 8.11 -0.82
N PHE A 328 28.00 7.97 -1.21
CA PHE A 328 29.10 8.69 -0.56
C PHE A 328 28.97 10.20 -0.74
N THR A 329 29.08 10.90 0.39
CA THR A 329 29.24 12.35 0.48
C THR A 329 30.70 12.64 0.78
N SER A 330 31.31 13.53 -0.01
CA SER A 330 32.68 13.99 0.20
C SER A 330 32.81 14.73 1.53
N ILE A 331 33.96 14.59 2.22
CA ILE A 331 34.15 15.12 3.58
C ILE A 331 34.04 16.64 3.61
N ASP A 332 34.47 17.31 2.55
CA ASP A 332 34.36 18.77 2.40
C ASP A 332 32.92 19.29 2.40
N LYS A 333 31.95 18.48 1.96
CA LYS A 333 30.52 18.82 1.89
C LYS A 333 29.75 18.50 3.17
N ILE A 334 30.39 17.85 4.14
CA ILE A 334 29.75 17.54 5.43
C ILE A 334 29.49 18.82 6.23
N GLU A 335 30.35 19.84 6.08
CA GLU A 335 30.16 21.16 6.71
C GLU A 335 28.89 21.87 6.24
N ASP A 336 28.48 21.65 4.99
CA ASP A 336 27.23 22.21 4.42
C ASP A 336 25.98 21.38 4.79
N SER A 337 26.16 20.23 5.44
CA SER A 337 25.07 19.33 5.79
C SER A 337 24.39 19.73 7.09
N GLU A 338 23.07 19.53 7.17
CA GLU A 338 22.32 19.85 8.38
C GLU A 338 22.72 18.95 9.57
N ASN A 339 22.64 19.50 10.77
CA ASN A 339 22.81 18.71 11.99
C ASN A 339 21.81 17.54 12.03
N ASN A 340 22.28 16.35 12.37
CA ASN A 340 21.56 15.08 12.36
C ASN A 340 21.27 14.50 10.97
N ALA A 341 21.78 15.11 9.90
CA ALA A 341 21.77 14.47 8.59
C ALA A 341 22.48 13.12 8.65
N ILE A 342 22.02 12.17 7.85
CA ILE A 342 22.62 10.85 7.73
C ILE A 342 23.36 10.78 6.40
N VAL A 343 24.66 10.53 6.45
CA VAL A 343 25.55 10.53 5.28
C VAL A 343 26.38 9.25 5.25
N ASP A 344 26.69 8.79 4.04
CA ASP A 344 27.69 7.74 3.85
C ASP A 344 29.04 8.42 3.55
N VAL A 345 30.11 8.00 4.20
CA VAL A 345 31.44 8.62 4.05
C VAL A 345 32.48 7.54 3.81
N ILE A 346 33.47 7.84 2.98
CA ILE A 346 34.63 6.98 2.76
C ILE A 346 35.91 7.80 2.92
N GLY A 347 36.89 7.25 3.61
CA GLY A 347 38.16 7.92 3.84
C GLY A 347 39.23 6.99 4.36
N VAL A 348 40.47 7.45 4.31
CA VAL A 348 41.63 6.78 4.93
C VAL A 348 41.63 7.13 6.41
N VAL A 349 41.76 6.12 7.27
CA VAL A 349 41.92 6.31 8.71
C VAL A 349 43.32 6.85 8.97
N THR A 350 43.42 8.06 9.53
CA THR A 350 44.73 8.70 9.83
C THR A 350 45.14 8.52 11.28
N SER A 351 44.19 8.54 12.21
CA SER A 351 44.44 8.37 13.63
C SER A 351 43.24 7.74 14.33
N VAL A 352 43.52 7.00 15.41
CA VAL A 352 42.51 6.36 16.26
C VAL A 352 42.82 6.73 17.70
N ASN A 353 41.86 7.33 18.39
CA ASN A 353 42.00 7.63 19.81
C ASN A 353 41.69 6.38 20.64
N PRO A 354 42.29 6.22 21.83
CA PRO A 354 41.91 5.15 22.77
C PRO A 354 40.43 5.22 23.16
N SER A 355 39.84 4.08 23.53
CA SER A 355 38.47 4.06 24.06
C SER A 355 38.38 4.75 25.40
N ALA A 356 37.35 5.59 25.57
CA ALA A 356 37.00 6.24 26.82
C ALA A 356 35.57 5.84 27.23
N THR A 357 35.37 5.56 28.51
CA THR A 357 34.01 5.38 29.06
C THR A 357 33.39 6.74 29.34
N ILE A 358 32.21 6.99 28.81
CA ILE A 358 31.43 8.20 29.11
C ILE A 358 30.10 7.83 29.74
N GLN A 359 29.62 8.67 30.66
CA GLN A 359 28.26 8.55 31.19
C GLN A 359 27.30 9.38 30.33
N ARG A 360 26.25 8.72 29.83
CA ARG A 360 25.16 9.39 29.12
C ARG A 360 24.32 10.20 30.11
N LYS A 361 23.56 11.18 29.60
CA LYS A 361 22.62 12.01 30.39
C LYS A 361 21.58 11.20 31.18
N ASN A 362 21.35 9.94 30.78
CA ASN A 362 20.44 9.00 31.45
C ASN A 362 21.14 8.13 32.52
N GLY A 363 22.39 8.42 32.88
CA GLY A 363 23.19 7.68 33.87
C GLY A 363 23.79 6.37 33.35
N MET A 364 23.53 5.99 32.10
CA MET A 364 24.07 4.76 31.51
C MET A 364 25.50 4.98 31.01
N GLU A 365 26.42 4.12 31.43
CA GLU A 365 27.79 4.11 30.92
C GLU A 365 27.83 3.56 29.49
N THR A 366 28.59 4.22 28.63
CA THR A 366 28.82 3.77 27.26
C THR A 366 30.27 3.99 26.89
N GLN A 367 30.83 3.10 26.09
CA GLN A 367 32.18 3.25 25.58
C GLN A 367 32.16 4.08 24.29
N LYS A 368 33.09 5.02 24.21
CA LYS A 368 33.29 5.95 23.09
C LYS A 368 34.70 5.76 22.54
N ARG A 369 34.83 5.66 21.23
CA ARG A 369 36.12 5.75 20.54
C ARG A 369 36.00 6.64 19.32
N THR A 370 36.95 7.55 19.14
CA THR A 370 36.96 8.48 18.01
C THR A 370 38.08 8.12 17.04
N ILE A 371 37.78 8.16 15.75
CA ILE A 371 38.74 7.99 14.67
C ILE A 371 38.72 9.19 13.75
N THR A 372 39.85 9.50 13.13
CA THR A 372 39.96 10.57 12.14
C THR A 372 40.00 9.97 10.75
N LEU A 373 39.07 10.37 9.89
CA LEU A 373 39.03 10.00 8.48
C LEU A 373 39.45 11.19 7.63
N LYS A 374 40.23 10.91 6.58
CA LYS A 374 40.65 11.88 5.57
C LYS A 374 40.35 11.37 4.17
N ASP A 375 39.82 12.22 3.30
CA ASP A 375 39.55 11.90 1.90
C ASP A 375 40.46 12.68 0.95
N MET A 376 40.18 12.58 -0.35
CA MET A 376 40.93 13.29 -1.40
C MET A 376 40.78 14.81 -1.36
N SER A 377 39.79 15.36 -0.65
CA SER A 377 39.63 16.82 -0.46
C SER A 377 40.71 17.41 0.45
N GLY A 378 41.43 16.56 1.19
CA GLY A 378 42.41 16.99 2.17
C GLY A 378 41.81 17.42 3.50
N ARG A 379 40.48 17.48 3.62
CA ARG A 379 39.77 17.70 4.89
C ARG A 379 39.73 16.41 5.72
N SER A 380 39.62 16.59 7.03
CA SER A 380 39.48 15.49 7.99
C SER A 380 38.17 15.62 8.77
N VAL A 381 37.56 14.48 9.10
CA VAL A 381 36.37 14.41 9.95
C VAL A 381 36.58 13.38 11.06
N GLU A 382 36.06 13.69 12.24
CA GLU A 382 36.05 12.76 13.36
C GLU A 382 34.79 11.89 13.32
N VAL A 383 34.98 10.57 13.33
CA VAL A 383 33.89 9.59 13.46
C VAL A 383 33.94 8.98 14.84
N THR A 384 32.81 9.03 15.55
CA THR A 384 32.68 8.43 16.88
C THR A 384 31.98 7.08 16.81
N MET A 385 32.65 6.03 17.28
CA MET A 385 32.13 4.69 17.48
C MET A 385 31.67 4.48 18.92
N TRP A 386 30.62 3.67 19.08
CA TRP A 386 29.95 3.43 20.36
C TRP A 386 29.80 1.93 20.67
N GLY A 387 29.77 1.59 21.95
CA GLY A 387 29.40 0.23 22.41
C GLY A 387 30.35 -0.84 21.88
N ASP A 388 29.82 -1.94 21.36
CA ASP A 388 30.65 -3.08 20.90
C ASP A 388 31.57 -2.71 19.74
N PHE A 389 31.14 -1.81 18.85
CA PHE A 389 31.96 -1.33 17.73
C PHE A 389 33.24 -0.61 18.17
N CYS A 390 33.20 0.03 19.34
CA CYS A 390 34.36 0.70 19.93
C CYS A 390 35.47 -0.32 20.24
N ASN A 391 35.11 -1.52 20.68
CA ASN A 391 36.07 -2.51 21.18
C ASN A 391 36.52 -3.51 20.13
N ARG A 392 35.63 -3.93 19.23
CA ARG A 392 35.97 -4.94 18.23
C ARG A 392 36.65 -4.31 17.03
N GLU A 393 35.89 -3.53 16.25
CA GLU A 393 36.40 -2.86 15.05
C GLU A 393 37.33 -1.70 15.41
N GLY A 394 36.99 -0.94 16.44
CA GLY A 394 37.79 0.20 16.88
C GLY A 394 39.18 -0.15 17.43
N LEU A 395 39.33 -1.33 18.06
CA LEU A 395 40.65 -1.82 18.51
C LEU A 395 41.47 -2.33 17.34
N GLN A 396 40.85 -3.07 16.42
CA GLN A 396 41.52 -3.52 15.21
C GLN A 396 42.08 -2.35 14.39
N LEU A 397 41.30 -1.28 14.22
CA LEU A 397 41.76 -0.07 13.54
C LEU A 397 42.92 0.61 14.26
N GLN A 398 42.88 0.65 15.59
CA GLN A 398 43.97 1.21 16.39
C GLN A 398 45.27 0.43 16.17
N GLU A 399 45.23 -0.90 16.29
CA GLU A 399 46.40 -1.75 16.10
C GLU A 399 46.97 -1.65 14.67
N MET A 400 46.12 -1.52 13.66
CA MET A 400 46.57 -1.34 12.27
C MET A 400 47.32 -0.01 12.11
N VAL A 401 46.77 1.08 12.64
CA VAL A 401 47.39 2.41 12.56
C VAL A 401 48.69 2.47 13.36
N GLU A 402 48.75 1.85 14.54
CA GLU A 402 49.98 1.76 15.35
C GLU A 402 51.08 0.96 14.65
N ARG A 403 50.73 -0.01 13.81
CA ARG A 403 51.66 -0.76 12.94
C ARG A 403 52.04 -0.01 11.66
N GLY A 404 51.55 1.22 11.46
CA GLY A 404 51.80 2.04 10.28
C GLY A 404 50.94 1.70 9.07
N ALA A 405 49.88 0.90 9.23
CA ALA A 405 48.89 0.63 8.18
C ALA A 405 47.69 1.58 8.30
N PHE A 406 47.39 2.31 7.23
CA PHE A 406 46.28 3.27 7.18
C PHE A 406 45.15 2.72 6.31
N PRO A 407 44.19 1.95 6.87
CA PRO A 407 43.14 1.33 6.08
C PRO A 407 42.13 2.37 5.55
N VAL A 408 41.51 2.04 4.41
CA VAL A 408 40.34 2.77 3.91
C VAL A 408 39.10 2.25 4.64
N LEU A 409 38.34 3.16 5.25
CA LEU A 409 37.09 2.86 5.94
C LEU A 409 35.91 3.50 5.20
N ALA A 410 34.88 2.70 4.92
CA ALA A 410 33.58 3.17 4.47
C ALA A 410 32.58 3.09 5.62
N VAL A 411 31.97 4.22 5.95
CA VAL A 411 30.95 4.36 6.99
C VAL A 411 29.60 4.54 6.30
N LYS A 412 28.67 3.61 6.53
CA LYS A 412 27.28 3.73 6.08
C LYS A 412 26.44 4.37 7.19
N ALA A 413 25.55 5.28 6.82
CA ALA A 413 24.58 5.92 7.68
C ALA A 413 25.20 6.62 8.91
N GLY A 414 26.31 7.33 8.71
CA GLY A 414 26.92 8.19 9.73
C GLY A 414 26.04 9.41 10.01
N ARG A 415 25.77 9.70 11.29
CA ARG A 415 25.03 10.89 11.70
C ARG A 415 25.95 12.08 11.84
N VAL A 416 25.71 13.13 11.08
CA VAL A 416 26.37 14.44 11.21
C VAL A 416 25.93 15.06 12.52
N ASN A 417 26.88 15.60 13.27
CA ASN A 417 26.62 16.29 14.52
C ASN A 417 27.53 17.52 14.60
N ASP A 418 26.93 18.66 14.93
CA ASP A 418 27.65 19.93 15.12
C ASP A 418 28.28 19.92 16.51
N TYR A 419 29.24 19.03 16.71
CA TYR A 419 30.06 19.05 17.92
C TYR A 419 31.40 19.68 17.55
N SER A 420 31.43 21.01 17.54
CA SER A 420 32.68 21.75 17.57
C SER A 420 33.36 21.49 18.92
N VAL A 421 34.44 20.72 18.93
CA VAL A 421 35.39 20.74 20.03
C VAL A 421 36.00 22.14 20.03
N VAL A 422 35.54 22.98 20.97
CA VAL A 422 36.16 24.29 21.27
C VAL A 422 37.49 24.06 21.94
#